data_AF-A0AAJ2U530-F1
#
_entry.id   AF-A0AAJ2U530-F1
#
_cell.length_a   1.000
_cell.length_b   1.000
_cell.length_c   1.000
_cell.angle_alpha   90.00
_cell.angle_beta   90.00
_cell.angle_gamma   90.00
#
_symmetry.space_group_name_H-M   'P 1'
#
loop_
_entity.id
_entity.type
_entity.pdbx_description
1 polymer ?
#
loop_
_entity_poly.entity_id
_entity_poly.type
_entity_poly.pdbx_seq_one_letter_code
_entity_poly.pdbx_strand_id
1 'polypeptide(L)'
;MKGDGRVRELVDHRELIKLAHQFHREYKIPYIFNIQVKYNNGIPKLLEINPRMSGGMHISCLTGINLPYLALKILLGERVDAKQLKPKFGIRASHIEKEMILVSGTVKRHF
;
A
#
# COMPACT_ATOMS: atom_id res chain seq x y z
N MET A 1 -16.87 -4.44 22.92
CA MET A 1 -15.71 -5.15 22.36
C MET A 1 -15.37 -4.53 20.99
N LYS A 2 -14.35 -3.66 20.91
CA LYS A 2 -13.89 -3.01 19.66
C LYS A 2 -13.05 -4.01 18.83
N GLY A 3 -13.70 -5.02 18.26
CA GLY A 3 -13.02 -6.15 17.60
C GLY A 3 -12.95 -6.09 16.08
N ASP A 4 -13.83 -5.32 15.42
CA ASP A 4 -14.05 -5.45 13.97
C ASP A 4 -13.08 -4.61 13.10
N GLY A 5 -12.28 -3.73 13.71
CA GLY A 5 -11.46 -2.76 12.99
C GLY A 5 -10.11 -3.24 12.42
N ARG A 6 -9.79 -4.55 12.52
CA ARG A 6 -8.44 -5.06 12.16
C ARG A 6 -8.42 -5.98 10.95
N VAL A 7 -9.58 -6.38 10.43
CA VAL A 7 -9.67 -7.18 9.22
C VAL A 7 -9.63 -6.25 8.01
N ARG A 8 -8.77 -6.60 7.04
CA ARG A 8 -8.65 -5.91 5.76
C ARG A 8 -8.86 -6.92 4.65
N GLU A 9 -9.43 -6.43 3.56
CA GLU A 9 -9.72 -7.24 2.38
C GLU A 9 -8.96 -6.66 1.18
N LEU A 10 -8.26 -7.53 0.46
CA LEU A 10 -7.60 -7.20 -0.80
C LEU A 10 -8.53 -7.66 -1.92
N VAL A 11 -9.28 -6.72 -2.49
CA VAL A 11 -10.37 -6.99 -3.44
C VAL A 11 -10.03 -6.52 -4.84
N ASP A 12 -10.50 -7.26 -5.85
CA ASP A 12 -10.43 -6.85 -7.25
C ASP A 12 -11.60 -5.90 -7.57
N HIS A 13 -11.47 -4.64 -7.15
CA HIS A 13 -12.50 -3.64 -7.39
C HIS A 13 -12.23 -2.87 -8.69
N ARG A 14 -12.75 -3.39 -9.80
CA ARG A 14 -12.51 -2.89 -11.17
C ARG A 14 -12.64 -1.36 -11.34
N GLU A 15 -13.63 -0.72 -10.71
CA GLU A 15 -13.80 0.74 -10.81
C GLU A 15 -12.66 1.52 -10.14
N LEU A 16 -12.23 1.10 -8.94
CA LEU A 16 -11.14 1.76 -8.20
C LEU A 16 -9.80 1.53 -8.89
N ILE A 17 -9.59 0.35 -9.48
CA ILE A 17 -8.40 0.06 -10.30
C ILE A 17 -8.36 0.97 -11.53
N LYS A 18 -9.48 1.13 -12.23
CA LYS A 18 -9.58 2.06 -13.37
C LYS A 18 -9.28 3.51 -12.94
N LEU A 19 -9.81 3.94 -11.81
CA LEU A 19 -9.56 5.27 -11.24
C LEU A 19 -8.06 5.45 -10.93
N ALA A 20 -7.42 4.47 -10.30
CA ALA A 20 -5.99 4.52 -10.01
C ALA A 20 -5.14 4.63 -11.29
N HIS A 21 -5.49 3.92 -12.35
CA HIS A 21 -4.82 4.04 -13.65
C HIS A 21 -5.04 5.41 -14.31
N GLN A 22 -6.26 5.96 -14.24
CA GLN A 22 -6.57 7.30 -14.75
C GLN A 22 -5.74 8.35 -14.00
N PHE A 23 -5.72 8.28 -12.67
CA PHE A 23 -4.93 9.16 -11.83
C PHE A 23 -3.44 9.09 -12.18
N HIS A 24 -2.87 7.89 -12.28
CA HIS A 24 -1.45 7.73 -12.61
C HIS A 24 -1.09 8.35 -13.98
N ARG A 25 -1.94 8.18 -15.00
CA ARG A 25 -1.69 8.77 -16.33
C ARG A 25 -1.64 10.29 -16.33
N GLU A 26 -2.49 10.91 -15.52
CA GLU A 26 -2.59 12.37 -15.43
C GLU A 26 -1.43 12.96 -14.62
N TYR A 27 -1.21 12.46 -13.40
CA TYR A 27 -0.30 13.11 -12.45
C TYR A 27 1.14 12.58 -12.47
N LYS A 28 1.36 11.37 -13.02
CA LYS A 28 2.70 10.78 -13.25
C LYS A 28 3.65 10.86 -12.05
N ILE A 29 3.13 10.57 -10.86
CA ILE A 29 3.91 10.56 -9.61
C ILE A 29 5.03 9.50 -9.72
N PRO A 30 6.33 9.88 -9.59
CA PRO A 30 7.46 9.02 -9.95
C PRO A 30 7.96 8.10 -8.81
N TYR A 31 7.14 7.88 -7.78
CA TYR A 31 7.47 7.04 -6.63
C TYR A 31 6.21 6.32 -6.14
N ILE A 32 6.37 5.40 -5.18
CA ILE A 32 5.23 4.69 -4.59
C ILE A 32 4.26 5.69 -3.92
N PHE A 33 2.98 5.57 -4.24
CA PHE A 33 1.92 6.37 -3.66
C PHE A 33 0.71 5.50 -3.33
N ASN A 34 -0.18 6.02 -2.50
CA ASN A 34 -1.48 5.40 -2.26
C ASN A 34 -2.60 6.42 -2.43
N ILE A 35 -3.73 5.95 -2.96
CA ILE A 35 -4.97 6.71 -3.14
C ILE A 35 -5.97 6.15 -2.13
N GLN A 36 -6.57 7.04 -1.34
CA GLN A 36 -7.62 6.68 -0.39
C GLN A 36 -8.96 7.20 -0.89
N VAL A 37 -9.95 6.34 -0.86
CA VAL A 37 -11.31 6.61 -1.32
C VAL A 37 -12.27 6.28 -0.19
N LYS A 38 -13.28 7.13 0.00
CA LYS A 38 -14.40 6.89 0.91
C LYS A 38 -15.69 6.85 0.11
N TYR A 39 -16.53 5.84 0.36
CA TYR A 39 -17.85 5.77 -0.26
C TYR A 39 -18.83 6.67 0.49
N ASN A 40 -19.59 7.46 -0.27
CA ASN A 40 -20.73 8.23 0.21
C ASN A 40 -21.94 7.87 -0.65
N ASN A 41 -22.98 7.29 -0.05
CA ASN A 41 -24.18 6.79 -0.76
C ASN A 41 -23.85 5.90 -1.98
N GLY A 42 -22.89 4.98 -1.81
CA GLY A 42 -22.45 4.08 -2.88
C GLY A 42 -21.52 4.73 -3.92
N ILE A 43 -21.28 6.04 -3.84
CA ILE A 43 -20.40 6.75 -4.77
C ILE A 43 -18.99 6.86 -4.17
N PRO A 44 -17.94 6.36 -4.84
CA PRO A 44 -16.56 6.54 -4.39
C PRO A 44 -16.16 8.03 -4.48
N LYS A 45 -15.66 8.59 -3.38
CA LYS A 45 -15.11 9.95 -3.32
C LYS A 45 -13.65 9.88 -2.91
N LEU A 46 -12.80 10.61 -3.64
CA LEU A 46 -11.39 10.76 -3.26
C LEU A 46 -11.30 11.39 -1.87
N LEU A 47 -10.54 10.76 -0.97
CA LEU A 47 -10.26 11.27 0.36
C LEU A 47 -8.91 11.97 0.38
N GLU A 48 -7.85 11.23 0.05
CA GLU A 48 -6.49 11.75 0.03
C GLU A 48 -5.59 10.96 -0.92
N ILE A 49 -4.48 11.57 -1.29
CA ILE A 49 -3.41 10.94 -2.06
C ILE A 49 -2.11 11.19 -1.33
N ASN A 50 -1.43 10.11 -1.01
CA ASN A 50 -0.20 10.17 -0.25
C ASN A 50 0.97 9.77 -1.16
N PRO A 51 1.93 10.67 -1.43
CA PRO A 51 3.15 10.40 -2.18
C PRO A 51 4.17 9.56 -1.39
N ARG A 52 3.69 8.48 -0.75
CA ARG A 52 4.47 7.59 0.11
C ARG A 52 3.80 6.22 0.23
N MET A 53 4.51 5.29 0.86
CA MET A 53 3.97 4.01 1.30
C MET A 53 2.79 4.20 2.26
N SER A 54 1.76 3.37 2.11
CA SER A 54 0.63 3.34 3.05
C SER A 54 1.03 2.63 4.34
N GLY A 55 0.39 2.99 5.46
CA GLY A 55 0.61 2.28 6.73
C GLY A 55 0.14 0.82 6.71
N GLY A 56 -0.68 0.44 5.72
CA GLY A 56 -1.16 -0.93 5.50
C GLY A 56 -0.43 -1.70 4.40
N MET A 57 0.68 -1.17 3.87
CA MET A 57 1.36 -1.74 2.70
C MET A 57 1.84 -3.18 2.93
N HIS A 58 2.18 -3.56 4.17
CA HIS A 58 2.52 -4.94 4.53
C HIS A 58 1.38 -5.91 4.19
N ILE A 59 0.12 -5.49 4.39
CA ILE A 59 -1.04 -6.26 3.98
C ILE A 59 -1.15 -6.28 2.45
N SER A 60 -0.93 -5.15 1.76
CA SER A 60 -0.92 -5.13 0.29
C SER A 60 0.14 -6.07 -0.31
N CYS A 61 1.25 -6.30 0.38
CA CYS A 61 2.28 -7.25 -0.08
C CYS A 61 1.81 -8.72 -0.04
N LEU A 62 0.75 -9.05 0.69
CA LEU A 62 0.14 -10.39 0.69
C LEU A 62 -0.46 -10.78 -0.67
N THR A 63 -0.68 -9.80 -1.56
CA THR A 63 -1.04 -10.07 -2.96
C THR A 63 0.05 -10.84 -3.73
N GLY A 64 1.24 -11.00 -3.16
CA GLY A 64 2.42 -11.58 -3.82
C GLY A 64 3.30 -10.52 -4.50
N ILE A 65 2.92 -9.23 -4.41
CA ILE A 65 3.69 -8.13 -4.97
C ILE A 65 4.54 -7.47 -3.88
N ASN A 66 5.86 -7.56 -4.02
CA ASN A 66 6.81 -6.90 -3.11
C ASN A 66 6.96 -5.41 -3.44
N LEU A 67 5.99 -4.59 -2.99
CA LEU A 67 5.93 -3.17 -3.28
C LEU A 67 7.19 -2.38 -2.83
N PRO A 68 7.78 -2.60 -1.63
CA PRO A 68 9.02 -1.95 -1.24
C PRO A 68 10.18 -2.21 -2.20
N TYR A 69 10.36 -3.47 -2.61
CA TYR A 69 11.41 -3.85 -3.54
C TYR A 69 11.24 -3.19 -4.91
N LEU A 70 10.00 -3.14 -5.42
CA LEU A 70 9.71 -2.46 -6.69
C LEU A 70 9.94 -0.95 -6.60
N ALA A 71 9.60 -0.33 -5.47
CA ALA A 71 9.88 1.09 -5.24
C ALA A 71 11.39 1.37 -5.24
N LEU A 72 12.21 0.50 -4.65
CA LEU A 72 13.67 0.59 -4.70
C LEU A 72 14.19 0.44 -6.13
N LYS A 73 13.69 -0.53 -6.91
CA LYS A 73 14.06 -0.67 -8.32
C LYS A 73 13.80 0.60 -9.13
N ILE A 74 12.62 1.18 -8.97
CA ILE A 74 12.25 2.44 -9.64
C ILE A 74 13.21 3.56 -9.21
N LEU A 75 13.51 3.67 -7.91
CA LEU A 75 14.44 4.67 -7.39
C LEU A 75 15.87 4.54 -7.97
N LEU A 76 16.32 3.30 -8.21
CA LEU A 76 17.61 2.99 -8.82
C LEU A 76 17.60 3.12 -10.35
N GLY A 77 16.49 3.53 -10.96
CA GLY A 77 16.35 3.64 -12.42
C GLY A 77 16.21 2.30 -13.14
N GLU A 78 15.97 1.21 -12.42
CA GLU A 78 15.72 -0.10 -13.03
C GLU A 78 14.35 -0.16 -13.69
N ARG A 79 14.24 -0.96 -14.76
CA ARG A 79 12.95 -1.22 -15.40
C ARG A 79 12.16 -2.25 -14.60
N VAL A 80 10.90 -1.91 -14.32
CA VAL A 80 9.91 -2.84 -13.78
C VAL A 80 8.95 -3.25 -14.89
N ASP A 81 8.90 -4.55 -15.21
CA ASP A 81 7.94 -5.09 -16.17
C ASP A 81 6.57 -5.27 -15.51
N ALA A 82 5.64 -4.36 -15.83
CA ALA A 82 4.28 -4.40 -15.31
C ALA A 82 3.53 -5.70 -15.67
N LYS A 83 3.90 -6.40 -16.77
CA LYS A 83 3.25 -7.66 -17.18
C LYS A 83 3.52 -8.81 -16.20
N GLN A 84 4.59 -8.70 -15.40
CA GLN A 84 4.94 -9.69 -14.39
C GLN A 84 4.22 -9.44 -13.06
N LEU A 85 3.61 -8.26 -12.89
CA LEU A 85 2.89 -7.90 -11.67
C LEU A 85 1.48 -8.50 -11.71
N LYS A 86 1.31 -9.66 -11.07
CA LYS A 86 0.05 -10.39 -10.97
C LYS A 86 -0.43 -10.45 -9.51
N PRO A 87 -1.11 -9.40 -9.01
CA PRO A 87 -1.61 -9.39 -7.63
C PRO A 87 -2.70 -10.45 -7.45
N LYS A 88 -2.63 -11.20 -6.34
CA LYS A 88 -3.70 -12.07 -5.87
C LYS A 88 -4.70 -11.28 -5.03
N PHE A 89 -5.98 -11.42 -5.35
CA PHE A 89 -7.10 -10.81 -4.62
C PHE A 89 -7.90 -11.88 -3.86
N GLY A 90 -8.97 -11.46 -3.17
CA GLY A 90 -9.80 -12.35 -2.34
C GLY A 90 -9.14 -12.70 -1.00
N ILE A 91 -8.15 -11.91 -0.58
CA ILE A 91 -7.40 -12.16 0.66
C ILE A 91 -8.06 -11.36 1.78
N ARG A 92 -8.49 -12.07 2.83
CA ARG A 92 -8.83 -11.49 4.13
C ARG A 92 -7.63 -11.62 5.05
N ALA A 93 -7.15 -10.50 5.58
CA ALA A 93 -5.96 -10.48 6.41
C ALA A 93 -6.15 -9.60 7.65
N SER A 94 -5.46 -9.96 8.72
CA SER A 94 -5.27 -9.16 9.91
C SER A 94 -3.78 -9.19 10.28
N HIS A 95 -3.38 -8.36 11.23
CA HIS A 95 -2.02 -8.37 11.78
C HIS A 95 -2.08 -8.30 13.30
N ILE A 96 -1.05 -8.87 13.92
CA ILE A 96 -0.85 -8.81 15.37
C ILE A 96 0.28 -7.81 15.61
N GLU A 97 0.00 -6.76 16.36
CA GLU A 97 1.00 -5.84 16.88
C GLU A 97 1.63 -6.49 18.10
N LYS A 98 2.97 -6.43 18.22
CA LYS A 98 3.71 -6.99 19.34
C LYS A 98 4.58 -5.90 19.95
N GLU A 99 4.38 -5.63 21.22
CA GLU A 99 5.20 -4.70 21.99
C GLU A 99 6.62 -5.26 22.15
N MET A 100 7.61 -4.37 22.14
CA MET A 100 9.01 -4.72 22.39
C MET A 100 9.57 -3.84 23.50
N ILE A 101 10.24 -4.46 24.48
CA ILE A 101 11.03 -3.76 25.50
C ILE A 101 12.38 -3.43 24.88
N LEU A 102 12.65 -2.14 24.73
CA LEU A 102 13.97 -1.66 24.32
C LEU A 102 14.84 -1.53 25.58
N VAL A 103 15.93 -2.28 25.64
CA VAL A 103 16.96 -2.07 26.67
C VAL A 103 17.76 -0.84 26.25
N SER A 104 18.00 0.10 27.17
CA SER A 104 18.78 1.31 26.90
C SER A 104 20.25 0.94 26.65
N GLY A 105 20.57 0.57 25.42
CA GLY A 105 21.92 0.49 24.86
C GLY A 105 22.18 1.68 23.95
N THR A 106 23.39 2.23 24.01
CA THR A 106 23.80 3.44 23.28
C THR A 106 23.41 3.37 21.80
N VAL A 107 22.37 4.11 21.41
CA VAL A 107 22.10 4.41 20.00
C VAL A 107 23.29 5.23 19.53
N LYS A 108 24.30 4.59 18.93
CA LYS A 108 25.33 5.30 18.19
C LYS A 108 24.65 5.94 16.98
N ARG A 109 24.29 7.22 17.11
CA ARG A 109 23.87 8.05 15.98
C ARG A 109 25.02 8.07 14.97
N HIS A 110 24.85 7.34 13.87
CA HIS A 110 25.66 7.54 12.68
C HIS A 110 24.86 8.49 11.79
N PHE A 111 25.18 9.76 11.89
CA PHE A 111 24.97 10.76 10.84
C PHE A 111 26.32 11.38 10.55
#